data_AF-A0A7X3RAB2-F1
#
_entry.id   AF-A0A7X3RAB2-F1
#
_cell.length_a   1.000
_cell.length_b   1.000
_cell.length_c   1.000
_cell.angle_alpha   90.00
_cell.angle_beta   90.00
_cell.angle_gamma   90.00
#
_symmetry.space_group_name_H-M   'P 1'
#
loop_
_entity.id
_entity.type
_entity.pdbx_description
1 polymer ?
#
loop_
_entity_poly.entity_id
_entity_poly.type
_entity_poly.pdbx_seq_one_letter_code
_entity_poly.pdbx_strand_id
1 'polypeptide(L)'
;MLRITRMIGGLALVMTLTSLSSGIADAQTTMPSGGEAMDPGRGMAEVALSDGKVSIDYGRPEMKGRDMLAMAPAGFVWRFGSNKSTTFTTEADLMFGDETLAKGSYSAWIKHVEGDAWSLIFNSEVGIWGAPGASRENDVLEVPLSYSTGDESVERLTVELKDSDGKGKLSVSWGTHRLKGSFAAK
;
A
#
# COMPACT_ATOMS: atom_id res chain seq x y z
N MET A 1 -91.73 -36.43 7.03
CA MET A 1 -91.50 -37.16 5.76
C MET A 1 -90.91 -36.15 4.78
N LEU A 2 -89.82 -36.34 4.06
CA LEU A 2 -89.03 -37.51 3.66
C LEU A 2 -87.63 -37.01 3.22
N ARG A 3 -86.62 -37.86 3.40
CA ARG A 3 -85.19 -37.67 3.11
C ARG A 3 -84.88 -37.42 1.63
N ILE A 4 -83.79 -36.69 1.34
CA ILE A 4 -82.99 -36.90 0.12
C ILE A 4 -81.49 -36.82 0.45
N THR A 5 -80.79 -37.93 0.21
CA THR A 5 -79.34 -38.13 0.23
C THR A 5 -78.89 -38.42 -1.20
N ARG A 6 -77.76 -37.85 -1.64
CA ARG A 6 -76.70 -38.42 -2.54
C ARG A 6 -75.76 -37.28 -3.00
N MET A 7 -74.45 -37.30 -2.76
CA MET A 7 -73.32 -38.14 -3.24
C MET A 7 -72.67 -37.67 -4.57
N ILE A 8 -71.33 -37.50 -4.48
CA ILE A 8 -70.26 -37.74 -5.49
C ILE A 8 -69.87 -36.60 -6.45
N GLY A 9 -68.57 -36.25 -6.38
CA GLY A 9 -67.68 -36.28 -7.54
C GLY A 9 -67.15 -34.94 -8.05
N GLY A 10 -65.85 -34.69 -7.91
CA GLY A 10 -65.21 -33.50 -8.50
C GLY A 10 -63.71 -33.43 -8.27
N LEU A 11 -62.97 -34.23 -9.03
CA LEU A 11 -61.52 -34.33 -9.16
C LEU A 11 -60.81 -32.96 -9.26
N ALA A 12 -59.84 -32.68 -8.39
CA ALA A 12 -58.99 -31.48 -8.46
C ALA A 12 -57.51 -31.85 -8.60
N LEU A 13 -56.94 -31.37 -9.69
CA LEU A 13 -55.55 -31.45 -10.13
C LEU A 13 -54.63 -30.69 -9.15
N VAL A 14 -53.69 -31.38 -8.51
CA VAL A 14 -52.67 -30.77 -7.63
C VAL A 14 -51.39 -30.54 -8.44
N MET A 15 -51.08 -29.28 -8.72
CA MET A 15 -49.78 -28.84 -9.26
C MET A 15 -48.84 -28.52 -8.10
N THR A 16 -47.71 -29.22 -8.03
CA THR A 16 -46.65 -28.98 -7.05
C THR A 16 -45.80 -27.77 -7.44
N LEU A 17 -45.68 -26.80 -6.54
CA LEU A 17 -44.73 -25.70 -6.63
C LEU A 17 -43.86 -25.70 -5.36
N THR A 18 -42.59 -26.07 -5.51
CA THR A 18 -41.58 -26.01 -4.45
C THR A 18 -40.91 -24.65 -4.43
N SER A 19 -40.92 -23.99 -3.28
CA SER A 19 -39.93 -22.96 -2.95
C SER A 19 -39.53 -23.09 -1.49
N LEU A 20 -38.26 -23.46 -1.30
CA LEU A 20 -37.56 -23.62 -0.04
C LEU A 20 -37.17 -22.23 0.47
N SER A 21 -37.65 -21.83 1.65
CA SER A 21 -37.20 -20.59 2.30
C SER A 21 -36.82 -20.89 3.75
N SER A 22 -35.51 -20.91 4.01
CA SER A 22 -34.95 -20.90 5.36
C SER A 22 -34.08 -19.65 5.51
N GLY A 23 -34.65 -18.59 6.07
CA GLY A 23 -33.92 -17.74 7.01
C GLY A 23 -33.98 -18.40 8.40
N ILE A 24 -33.16 -18.10 9.40
CA ILE A 24 -32.43 -16.88 9.72
C ILE A 24 -31.21 -17.30 10.55
N ALA A 25 -30.13 -16.54 10.37
CA ALA A 25 -28.97 -16.29 11.23
C ALA A 25 -28.77 -17.11 12.53
N ASP A 26 -27.58 -17.70 12.62
CA ASP A 26 -26.84 -17.78 13.88
C ASP A 26 -25.41 -17.26 13.67
N ALA A 27 -25.09 -16.22 14.44
CA ALA A 27 -23.80 -15.63 14.79
C ALA A 27 -22.54 -16.05 14.00
N GLN A 28 -22.16 -15.24 13.01
CA GLN A 28 -20.73 -15.00 12.75
C GLN A 28 -20.27 -13.85 13.64
N THR A 29 -19.69 -14.24 14.77
CA THR A 29 -18.82 -13.42 15.61
C THR A 29 -17.89 -12.58 14.74
N THR A 30 -18.02 -11.28 14.86
CA THR A 30 -17.04 -10.28 14.44
C THR A 30 -15.65 -10.67 14.96
N MET A 31 -14.70 -10.89 14.05
CA MET A 31 -13.28 -10.85 14.40
C MET A 31 -12.71 -9.51 13.91
N PRO A 32 -12.17 -8.65 14.79
CA PRO A 32 -11.24 -7.61 14.39
C PRO A 32 -9.82 -8.17 14.48
N SER A 33 -9.11 -8.27 13.36
CA SER A 33 -7.63 -8.43 13.29
C SER A 33 -7.25 -8.28 11.80
N GLY A 34 -6.53 -7.26 11.37
CA GLY A 34 -5.27 -6.82 11.95
C GLY A 34 -4.18 -7.83 11.60
N GLY A 35 -3.89 -7.97 10.30
CA GLY A 35 -2.94 -8.96 9.78
C GLY A 35 -3.26 -9.33 8.33
N GLU A 36 -3.10 -8.39 7.40
CA GLU A 36 -2.92 -8.78 6.00
C GLU A 36 -1.73 -9.75 5.95
N ALA A 37 -1.94 -10.93 5.37
CA ALA A 37 -0.90 -11.94 5.19
C ALA A 37 0.37 -11.26 4.66
N MET A 38 1.48 -11.41 5.38
CA MET A 38 2.78 -10.91 4.96
C MET A 38 3.08 -11.43 3.55
N ASP A 39 3.00 -10.56 2.54
CA ASP A 39 3.45 -10.86 1.19
C ASP A 39 4.94 -11.22 1.28
N PRO A 40 5.35 -12.47 1.01
CA PRO A 40 6.71 -12.96 1.25
C PRO A 40 7.77 -12.23 0.41
N GLY A 41 7.35 -11.38 -0.54
CA GLY A 41 8.19 -10.47 -1.29
C GLY A 41 8.41 -9.09 -0.65
N ARG A 42 7.94 -8.82 0.57
CA ARG A 42 8.10 -7.50 1.23
C ARG A 42 9.33 -7.41 2.12
N GLY A 43 9.77 -6.19 2.35
CA GLY A 43 10.86 -5.81 3.24
C GLY A 43 10.38 -4.75 4.23
N MET A 44 11.06 -4.70 5.36
CA MET A 44 10.84 -3.71 6.40
C MET A 44 12.15 -3.00 6.67
N ALA A 45 12.14 -1.66 6.66
CA ALA A 45 13.24 -0.83 7.14
C ALA A 45 12.74 -0.02 8.33
N GLU A 46 13.53 0.08 9.39
CA GLU A 46 13.18 0.84 10.58
C GLU A 46 14.37 1.65 11.08
N VAL A 47 14.09 2.81 11.67
CA VAL A 47 15.06 3.60 12.43
C VAL A 47 14.37 4.20 13.64
N ALA A 48 15.02 4.13 14.80
CA ALA A 48 14.60 4.86 15.98
C ALA A 48 15.33 6.20 16.02
N LEU A 49 14.60 7.30 16.23
CA LEU A 49 15.13 8.62 16.49
C LEU A 49 14.77 9.03 17.94
N SER A 50 15.20 10.22 18.37
CA SER A 50 14.97 10.73 19.73
C SER A 50 13.49 10.71 20.14
N ASP A 51 12.59 11.07 19.23
CA ASP A 51 11.18 11.33 19.53
C ASP A 51 10.21 10.30 18.93
N GLY A 52 10.73 9.19 18.38
CA GLY A 52 9.91 8.10 17.88
C GLY A 52 10.60 7.21 16.86
N LYS A 53 9.87 6.19 16.39
CA LYS A 53 10.33 5.29 15.33
C LYS A 53 9.76 5.69 13.98
N VAL A 54 10.57 5.50 12.94
CA VAL A 54 10.15 5.55 11.54
C VAL A 54 10.30 4.17 10.93
N SER A 55 9.29 3.73 10.18
CA SER A 55 9.29 2.44 9.51
C SER A 55 8.78 2.53 8.07
N ILE A 56 9.33 1.68 7.21
CA ILE A 56 8.95 1.55 5.80
C ILE A 56 8.73 0.09 5.48
N ASP A 57 7.49 -0.25 5.15
CA ASP A 57 7.08 -1.53 4.61
C ASP A 57 6.95 -1.41 3.08
N TYR A 58 7.73 -2.18 2.33
CA TYR A 58 7.85 -2.04 0.88
C TYR A 58 7.94 -3.39 0.18
N GLY A 59 7.43 -3.49 -1.05
CA GLY A 59 7.65 -4.67 -1.89
C GLY A 59 9.07 -4.67 -2.47
N ARG A 60 9.68 -5.85 -2.65
CA ARG A 60 11.07 -6.00 -3.08
C ARG A 60 11.17 -6.63 -4.48
N PRO A 61 10.77 -5.93 -5.56
CA PRO A 61 10.90 -6.46 -6.92
C PRO A 61 12.36 -6.66 -7.31
N GLU A 62 12.57 -7.59 -8.23
CA GLU A 62 13.86 -7.86 -8.86
C GLU A 62 13.94 -7.14 -10.22
N MET A 63 15.13 -6.67 -10.60
CA MET A 63 15.36 -6.06 -11.91
C MET A 63 15.07 -7.06 -13.03
N LYS A 64 15.55 -8.30 -12.88
CA LYS A 64 15.47 -9.36 -13.91
C LYS A 64 15.99 -8.87 -15.27
N GLY A 65 17.09 -8.12 -15.25
CA GLY A 65 17.69 -7.50 -16.44
C GLY A 65 16.98 -6.25 -16.98
N ARG A 66 15.96 -5.72 -16.29
CA ARG A 66 15.32 -4.44 -16.62
C ARG A 66 16.04 -3.28 -15.93
N ASP A 67 16.04 -2.12 -16.56
CA ASP A 67 16.61 -0.89 -16.02
C ASP A 67 15.56 -0.06 -15.25
N MET A 68 15.97 0.61 -14.17
CA MET A 68 15.06 1.42 -13.35
C MET A 68 14.50 2.63 -14.12
N LEU A 69 15.33 3.31 -14.90
CA LEU A 69 14.95 4.49 -15.68
C LEU A 69 13.98 4.13 -16.81
N ALA A 70 14.11 2.93 -17.37
CA ALA A 70 13.14 2.41 -18.33
C ALA A 70 11.77 2.12 -17.69
N MET A 71 11.74 1.79 -16.40
CA MET A 71 10.50 1.55 -15.63
C MET A 71 9.91 2.82 -15.02
N ALA A 72 10.70 3.88 -14.89
CA ALA A 72 10.31 5.18 -14.36
C ALA A 72 10.87 6.30 -15.25
N PRO A 73 10.29 6.54 -16.43
CA PRO A 73 10.74 7.62 -17.31
C PRO A 73 10.50 9.00 -16.67
N ALA A 74 11.11 10.04 -17.23
CA ALA A 74 10.93 11.41 -16.75
C ALA A 74 9.43 11.80 -16.71
N GLY A 75 9.03 12.49 -15.65
CA GLY A 75 7.65 12.83 -15.32
C GLY A 75 6.84 11.71 -14.66
N PHE A 76 7.37 10.49 -14.53
CA PHE A 76 6.63 9.34 -14.00
C PHE A 76 6.69 9.24 -12.48
N VAL A 77 5.55 8.93 -11.87
CA VAL A 77 5.43 8.61 -10.44
C VAL A 77 5.45 7.10 -10.27
N TRP A 78 6.51 6.62 -9.64
CA TRP A 78 6.83 5.22 -9.43
C TRP A 78 6.48 4.79 -7.99
N ARG A 79 5.80 3.64 -7.86
CA ARG A 79 5.47 3.00 -6.57
C ARG A 79 6.68 2.57 -5.74
N PHE A 80 7.87 2.51 -6.35
CA PHE A 80 9.09 1.90 -5.78
C PHE A 80 8.81 0.68 -4.89
N GLY A 81 8.36 -0.39 -5.54
CA GLY A 81 8.00 -1.65 -4.89
C GLY A 81 7.11 -2.52 -5.78
N SER A 82 6.69 -3.68 -5.25
CA SER A 82 5.76 -4.60 -5.92
C SER A 82 4.41 -4.65 -5.21
N ASN A 83 3.33 -4.91 -5.97
CA ASN A 83 1.97 -5.14 -5.47
C ASN A 83 1.33 -3.94 -4.74
N LYS A 84 1.40 -3.91 -3.41
CA LYS A 84 0.87 -2.85 -2.55
C LYS A 84 1.87 -1.70 -2.42
N SER A 85 1.38 -0.46 -2.33
CA SER A 85 2.21 0.73 -2.14
C SER A 85 3.19 0.57 -0.98
N THR A 86 4.33 1.25 -1.10
CA THR A 86 5.26 1.37 0.01
C THR A 86 4.61 2.20 1.10
N THR A 87 4.50 1.64 2.30
CA THR A 87 3.87 2.31 3.44
C THR A 87 4.97 2.89 4.34
N PHE A 88 4.97 4.20 4.48
CA PHE A 88 5.86 4.95 5.36
C PHE A 88 5.09 5.33 6.63
N THR A 89 5.58 4.93 7.79
CA THR A 89 4.96 5.27 9.08
C THR A 89 5.98 5.97 9.96
N THR A 90 5.55 7.06 10.60
CA THR A 90 6.35 7.80 11.57
C THR A 90 5.56 8.07 12.84
N GLU A 91 6.20 7.81 13.98
CA GLU A 91 5.64 8.05 15.31
C GLU A 91 5.88 9.49 15.80
N ALA A 92 6.74 10.24 15.09
CA ALA A 92 7.08 11.63 15.36
C ALA A 92 6.76 12.51 14.14
N ASP A 93 6.61 13.82 14.38
CA ASP A 93 6.64 14.79 13.29
C ASP A 93 8.06 14.82 12.71
N LEU A 94 8.18 14.73 11.39
CA LEU A 94 9.46 14.69 10.70
C LEU A 94 9.70 15.97 9.91
N MET A 95 10.90 16.52 10.00
CA MET A 95 11.34 17.63 9.18
C MET A 95 12.15 17.14 7.98
N PHE A 96 11.73 17.53 6.79
CA PHE A 96 12.44 17.36 5.52
C PHE A 96 12.85 18.73 4.99
N GLY A 97 14.05 19.18 5.34
CA GLY A 97 14.42 20.59 5.14
C GLY A 97 13.55 21.49 6.00
N ASP A 98 12.85 22.43 5.37
CA ASP A 98 11.94 23.37 6.04
C ASP A 98 10.48 22.86 6.11
N GLU A 99 10.17 21.74 5.45
CA GLU A 99 8.83 21.17 5.43
C GLU A 99 8.65 20.15 6.54
N THR A 100 7.44 20.06 7.10
CA THR A 100 7.09 19.13 8.17
C THR A 100 6.10 18.10 7.66
N LEU A 101 6.41 16.82 7.83
CA LEU A 101 5.47 15.71 7.72
C LEU A 101 4.96 15.38 9.12
N ALA A 102 3.66 15.47 9.35
CA ALA A 102 3.09 15.12 10.64
C ALA A 102 3.27 13.61 10.94
N LYS A 103 3.23 13.25 12.22
CA LYS A 103 3.18 11.83 12.61
C LYS A 103 1.98 11.13 11.97
N GLY A 104 2.17 9.90 11.50
CA GLY A 104 1.13 9.15 10.82
C GLY A 104 1.67 8.08 9.87
N SER A 105 0.77 7.52 9.07
CA SER A 105 1.07 6.55 8.03
C SER A 105 0.68 7.10 6.66
N TYR A 106 1.55 6.91 5.68
CA TYR A 106 1.46 7.47 4.34
C TYR A 106 1.82 6.40 3.30
N SER A 107 1.24 6.47 2.11
CA SER A 107 1.87 5.83 0.95
C SER A 107 3.02 6.69 0.47
N ALA A 108 4.18 6.08 0.23
CA ALA A 108 5.34 6.74 -0.32
C ALA A 108 5.49 6.40 -1.81
N TRP A 109 5.81 7.41 -2.61
CA TRP A 109 6.05 7.29 -4.06
C TRP A 109 7.34 8.02 -4.46
N ILE A 110 8.00 7.56 -5.50
CA ILE A 110 9.18 8.22 -6.06
C ILE A 110 8.83 8.79 -7.43
N LYS A 111 9.07 10.08 -7.63
CA LYS A 111 8.85 10.73 -8.92
C LYS A 111 10.19 11.00 -9.59
N HIS A 112 10.35 10.52 -10.81
CA HIS A 112 11.42 10.97 -11.68
C HIS A 112 10.97 12.28 -12.30
N VAL A 113 11.58 13.39 -11.91
CA VAL A 113 11.18 14.72 -12.43
C VAL A 113 11.74 14.86 -13.85
N GLU A 114 13.05 14.97 -13.97
CA GLU A 114 13.80 15.02 -15.23
C GLU A 114 15.30 14.85 -14.92
N GLY A 115 16.06 14.20 -15.82
CA GLY A 115 17.50 14.01 -15.66
C GLY A 115 17.84 13.32 -14.33
N ASP A 116 18.65 13.98 -13.50
CA ASP A 116 19.05 13.47 -12.18
C ASP A 116 18.14 13.96 -11.04
N ALA A 117 17.03 14.66 -11.36
CA ALA A 117 16.10 15.19 -10.37
C ALA A 117 15.02 14.16 -10.01
N TRP A 118 14.95 13.83 -8.72
CA TRP A 118 14.01 12.87 -8.16
C TRP A 118 13.35 13.44 -6.91
N SER A 119 12.11 13.05 -6.65
CA SER A 119 11.39 13.43 -5.44
C SER A 119 10.75 12.23 -4.75
N LEU A 120 10.66 12.29 -3.42
CA LEU A 120 9.83 11.41 -2.60
C LEU A 120 8.52 12.12 -2.30
N ILE A 121 7.40 11.46 -2.58
CA ILE A 121 6.06 11.98 -2.35
C ILE A 121 5.42 11.17 -1.24
N PHE A 122 4.82 11.85 -0.27
CA PHE A 122 3.97 11.27 0.75
C PHE A 122 2.51 11.57 0.43
N ASN A 123 1.69 10.52 0.44
CA ASN A 123 0.26 10.60 0.18
C ASN A 123 -0.51 10.03 1.36
N SER A 124 -1.58 10.70 1.79
CA SER A 124 -2.35 10.29 2.98
C SER A 124 -3.18 9.02 2.80
N GLU A 125 -3.42 8.58 1.56
CA GLU A 125 -4.07 7.30 1.30
C GLU A 125 -3.06 6.15 1.38
N VAL A 126 -3.28 5.21 2.30
CA VAL A 126 -2.41 4.05 2.54
C VAL A 126 -2.93 2.78 1.85
N GLY A 127 -2.02 1.89 1.47
CA GLY A 127 -2.38 0.58 0.94
C GLY A 127 -2.95 0.57 -0.47
N ILE A 128 -2.63 1.58 -1.26
CA ILE A 128 -3.04 1.69 -2.66
C ILE A 128 -2.40 0.55 -3.47
N TRP A 129 -3.20 -0.11 -4.30
CA TRP A 129 -2.74 -1.11 -5.26
C TRP A 129 -2.56 -0.50 -6.65
N GLY A 130 -1.48 -0.89 -7.34
CA GLY A 130 -1.17 -0.39 -8.69
C GLY A 130 -0.33 0.90 -8.74
N ALA A 131 -0.15 1.45 -9.93
CA ALA A 131 0.42 2.80 -10.09
C ALA A 131 -0.64 3.84 -9.65
N PRO A 132 -0.25 5.00 -9.09
CA PRO A 132 -1.21 6.02 -8.69
C PRO A 132 -1.76 6.64 -9.98
N GLY A 133 -2.80 6.00 -10.51
CA GLY A 133 -3.58 6.53 -11.61
C GLY A 133 -4.36 7.73 -11.10
N ALA A 134 -3.77 8.91 -11.22
CA ALA A 134 -4.45 10.20 -11.38
C ALA A 134 -4.94 10.98 -10.14
N SER A 135 -4.89 10.46 -8.91
CA SER A 135 -5.27 11.26 -7.74
C SER A 135 -4.06 11.74 -6.94
N ARG A 136 -3.50 12.90 -7.34
CA ARG A 136 -2.51 13.64 -6.54
C ARG A 136 -3.17 14.53 -5.47
N GLU A 137 -4.49 14.46 -5.34
CA GLU A 137 -5.28 15.31 -4.44
C GLU A 137 -4.94 15.07 -2.96
N ASN A 138 -4.38 13.90 -2.67
CA ASN A 138 -3.99 13.46 -1.33
C ASN A 138 -2.46 13.49 -1.11
N ASP A 139 -1.69 14.06 -2.05
CA ASP A 139 -0.26 14.29 -1.86
C ASP A 139 -0.09 15.38 -0.78
N VAL A 140 0.51 15.03 0.36
CA VAL A 140 0.67 15.94 1.50
C VAL A 140 2.05 16.59 1.56
N LEU A 141 3.05 15.99 0.91
CA LEU A 141 4.42 16.48 0.88
C LEU A 141 5.20 15.87 -0.30
N GLU A 142 5.98 16.67 -1.02
CA GLU A 142 6.93 16.23 -2.06
C GLU A 142 8.32 16.81 -1.77
N VAL A 143 9.29 15.95 -1.44
CA VAL A 143 10.64 16.36 -1.03
C VAL A 143 11.71 15.86 -2.00
N PRO A 144 12.76 16.64 -2.29
CA PRO A 144 13.80 16.22 -3.21
C PRO A 144 14.64 15.06 -2.66
N LEU A 145 15.05 14.16 -3.54
CA LEU A 145 16.01 13.08 -3.29
C LEU A 145 17.32 13.36 -4.03
N SER A 146 18.43 13.03 -3.40
CA SER A 146 19.73 12.98 -4.09
C SER A 146 19.84 11.71 -4.91
N TYR A 147 20.24 11.83 -6.18
CA TYR A 147 20.46 10.72 -7.08
C TYR A 147 21.94 10.51 -7.36
N SER A 148 22.34 9.24 -7.47
CA SER A 148 23.69 8.85 -7.90
C SER A 148 23.66 7.43 -8.48
N THR A 149 24.69 7.07 -9.24
CA THR A 149 24.95 5.69 -9.64
C THR A 149 26.08 5.08 -8.82
N GLY A 150 26.01 3.79 -8.52
CA GLY A 150 27.09 3.00 -7.94
C GLY A 150 27.64 1.97 -8.92
N ASP A 151 28.84 1.45 -8.62
CA ASP A 151 29.53 0.49 -9.48
C ASP A 151 28.90 -0.92 -9.44
N GLU A 152 28.29 -1.28 -8.31
CA GLU A 152 27.66 -2.58 -8.11
C GLU A 152 26.14 -2.53 -8.35
N SER A 153 25.63 -3.53 -9.06
CA SER A 153 24.20 -3.69 -9.31
C SER A 153 23.49 -4.39 -8.15
N VAL A 154 22.44 -3.77 -7.63
CA VAL A 154 21.56 -4.31 -6.59
C VAL A 154 20.32 -4.93 -7.24
N GLU A 155 20.31 -6.26 -7.38
CA GLU A 155 19.27 -6.97 -8.13
C GLU A 155 17.86 -6.77 -7.57
N ARG A 156 17.73 -6.79 -6.25
CA ARG A 156 16.45 -6.66 -5.55
C ARG A 156 16.33 -5.28 -4.92
N LEU A 157 15.24 -4.57 -5.18
CA LEU A 157 14.97 -3.26 -4.59
C LEU A 157 15.18 -3.34 -3.07
N THR A 158 16.04 -2.46 -2.58
CA THR A 158 16.44 -2.42 -1.19
C THR A 158 16.25 -1.00 -0.67
N VAL A 159 15.49 -0.87 0.41
CA VAL A 159 15.29 0.36 1.16
C VAL A 159 15.96 0.20 2.52
N GLU A 160 16.76 1.17 2.91
CA GLU A 160 17.42 1.25 4.21
C GLU A 160 17.06 2.57 4.90
N LEU A 161 16.89 2.48 6.22
CA LEU A 161 16.82 3.61 7.14
C LEU A 161 17.96 3.49 8.13
N LYS A 162 18.71 4.58 8.34
CA LYS A 162 19.80 4.65 9.32
C LYS A 162 19.73 5.96 10.09
N ASP A 163 20.09 5.92 11.36
CA ASP A 163 20.41 7.14 12.11
C ASP A 163 21.85 7.56 11.75
N SER A 164 22.02 8.85 11.43
CA SER A 164 23.30 9.51 11.37
C SER A 164 23.15 10.89 12.00
N ASP A 165 23.84 11.11 13.13
CA ASP A 165 23.89 12.38 13.85
C ASP A 165 22.50 12.89 14.28
N GLY A 166 21.62 11.98 14.74
CA GLY A 166 20.26 12.31 15.17
C GLY A 166 19.30 12.58 14.01
N LYS A 167 19.71 12.29 12.77
CA LYS A 167 18.90 12.43 11.56
C LYS A 167 18.67 11.06 10.93
N GLY A 168 17.44 10.81 10.52
CA GLY A 168 17.12 9.66 9.69
C GLY A 168 17.65 9.85 8.27
N LYS A 169 18.35 8.83 7.76
CA LYS A 169 18.84 8.74 6.39
C LYS A 169 18.09 7.63 5.67
N LEU A 170 17.39 8.00 4.60
CA LEU A 170 16.75 7.08 3.67
C LEU A 170 17.72 6.77 2.54
N SER A 171 17.88 5.49 2.20
CA SER A 171 18.57 5.05 0.99
C SER A 171 17.71 4.03 0.26
N VAL A 172 17.49 4.26 -1.03
CA VAL A 172 16.80 3.34 -1.95
C VAL A 172 17.79 2.93 -3.03
N SER A 173 17.98 1.63 -3.19
CA SER A 173 18.94 1.05 -4.13
C SER A 173 18.27 0.03 -5.03
N TRP A 174 18.42 0.20 -6.34
CA TRP A 174 17.98 -0.78 -7.33
C TRP A 174 18.82 -0.68 -8.60
N GLY A 175 19.41 -1.80 -9.02
CA GLY A 175 20.45 -1.80 -10.04
C GLY A 175 21.65 -0.98 -9.61
N THR A 176 22.16 -0.18 -10.51
CA THR A 176 23.22 0.80 -10.22
C THR A 176 22.68 2.08 -9.61
N HIS A 177 21.36 2.30 -9.60
CA HIS A 177 20.78 3.56 -9.14
C HIS A 177 20.66 3.63 -7.62
N ARG A 178 20.91 4.82 -7.08
CA ARG A 178 20.81 5.14 -5.65
C ARG A 178 20.04 6.44 -5.49
N LEU A 179 19.02 6.42 -4.63
CA LEU A 179 18.27 7.59 -4.21
C LEU A 179 18.43 7.76 -2.71
N LYS A 180 18.71 8.97 -2.25
CA LYS A 180 18.97 9.28 -0.85
C LYS A 180 18.15 10.46 -0.37
N GLY A 181 17.61 10.34 0.83
CA GLY A 181 16.89 11.40 1.53
C GLY A 181 17.36 11.52 2.98
N SER A 182 17.09 12.66 3.60
CA SER A 182 17.36 12.88 5.02
C SER A 182 16.17 13.56 5.68
N PHE A 183 15.90 13.19 6.91
CA PHE A 183 14.90 13.82 7.77
C PHE A 183 15.39 13.89 9.21
N ALA A 184 14.76 14.73 10.02
CA ALA A 184 14.99 14.79 11.46
C ALA A 184 13.65 14.66 12.18
N ALA A 185 13.65 14.12 13.40
CA ALA A 185 12.50 14.28 14.28
C ALA A 185 12.42 15.76 14.72
N LYS A 186 11.20 16.29 14.81
CA LYS A 186 10.92 17.67 15.20
C LYS A 186 10.81 17.83 16.71
#